data_AF-W6KZX9-F1
#
_entry.id   AF-W6KZX9-F1
#
_cell.length_a   1.000
_cell.length_b   1.000
_cell.length_c   1.000
_cell.angle_alpha   90.00
_cell.angle_beta   90.00
_cell.angle_gamma   90.00
#
_symmetry.space_group_name_H-M   'P 1'
#
loop_
_entity.id
_entity.type
_entity.pdbx_description
1 polymer ?
#
loop_
_entity_poly.entity_id
_entity_poly.type
_entity_poly.pdbx_seq_one_letter_code
_entity_poly.pdbx_strand_id
1 'polypeptide(L)'
;MPSFAQWLRSFVFSADPDAVLSDRVLRNEEARLRLATARVEHQERERAHEAKLAALDHDLHAHQERYAEQARPLLQEFDDVAVAAHYYEEVKHFLISQRAMVGKLAADELGHFAYLSKKLLSVSLNFEALRRRLRSGEPFRTELQALLDDAENDELRLIAAPLFSFAAKGAPQGEAVRAAAWGLARAIEETGRAPAQEPVRGWLNFLKFRTTFSPTTVQMNQILARGRAQVFMRHMNTADYPNALKAAEEVFESLDKENEATYDTFLATYRSFRRVIFPHIAANIFDMYAQSSLNDSRFASVESVLKG
;
A
#
# COMPACT_ATOMS: atom_id res chain seq x y z
N MET A 1 20.30 122.14 29.38
CA MET A 1 20.55 122.40 27.95
C MET A 1 20.92 123.86 27.77
N PRO A 2 22.21 124.20 27.58
CA PRO A 2 22.64 125.54 27.20
C PRO A 2 22.34 125.80 25.72
N SER A 3 22.03 127.06 25.37
CA SER A 3 21.56 127.44 24.03
C SER A 3 22.64 127.30 22.96
N PHE A 4 22.24 126.89 21.74
CA PHE A 4 23.10 126.71 20.57
C PHE A 4 23.91 127.98 20.19
N ALA A 5 23.39 129.17 20.50
CA ALA A 5 24.09 130.44 20.31
C ALA A 5 25.27 130.64 21.28
N GLN A 6 25.24 129.99 22.45
CA GLN A 6 26.34 129.99 23.43
C GLN A 6 27.45 129.01 23.04
N TRP A 7 27.09 127.87 22.44
CA TRP A 7 28.04 126.88 21.89
C TRP A 7 28.82 127.44 20.69
N LEU A 8 28.16 128.18 19.79
CA LEU A 8 28.81 128.83 18.65
C LEU A 8 29.74 129.99 19.08
N ARG A 9 29.38 130.75 20.13
CA ARG A 9 30.24 131.85 20.62
C ARG A 9 31.51 131.35 21.33
N SER A 10 31.50 130.17 21.95
CA SER A 10 32.72 129.54 22.48
C SER A 10 33.59 128.85 21.41
N PHE A 11 33.02 128.54 20.24
CA PHE A 11 33.74 127.84 19.17
C PHE A 11 34.51 128.78 18.22
N VAL A 12 34.13 130.06 18.15
CA VAL A 12 34.67 131.01 17.15
C VAL A 12 35.78 131.94 17.70
N PHE A 13 35.90 132.13 19.02
CA PHE A 13 36.81 133.16 19.57
C PHE A 13 37.80 132.71 20.66
N SER A 14 37.99 131.41 20.93
CA SER A 14 39.00 130.94 21.90
C SER A 14 39.41 129.47 21.76
N ALA A 15 40.09 129.08 20.69
CA ALA A 15 40.86 127.82 20.65
C ALA A 15 41.87 127.81 19.50
N ASP A 16 43.14 127.50 19.80
CA ASP A 16 44.17 127.19 18.81
C ASP A 16 43.79 125.93 18.00
N PRO A 17 43.84 125.96 16.66
CA PRO A 17 43.44 124.84 15.81
C PRO A 17 44.34 123.59 15.98
N ASP A 18 45.60 123.75 16.36
CA ASP A 18 46.54 122.63 16.59
C ASP A 18 46.27 121.85 17.88
N ALA A 19 45.66 122.49 18.89
CA ALA A 19 45.29 121.85 20.15
C ALA A 19 44.07 120.91 20.01
N VAL A 20 43.20 121.16 19.03
CA VAL A 20 41.98 120.35 18.80
C VAL A 20 42.28 119.09 17.98
N LEU A 21 43.32 119.11 17.13
CA LEU A 21 43.75 117.94 16.35
C LEU A 21 44.52 116.94 17.20
N SER A 22 45.39 117.38 18.11
CA SER A 22 46.16 116.50 19.00
C SER A 22 45.26 115.75 19.99
N ASP A 23 44.26 116.40 20.58
CA ASP A 23 43.26 115.76 21.46
C ASP A 23 42.42 114.70 20.69
N ARG A 24 42.14 114.91 19.40
CA ARG A 24 41.44 113.91 18.57
C ARG A 24 42.31 112.71 18.20
N VAL A 25 43.61 112.91 17.95
CA VAL A 25 44.55 111.82 17.69
C VAL A 25 44.72 110.96 18.95
N LEU A 26 44.87 111.59 20.11
CA LEU A 26 44.98 110.92 21.41
C LEU A 26 43.74 110.07 21.72
N ARG A 27 42.54 110.63 21.51
CA ARG A 27 41.28 109.87 21.67
C ARG A 27 41.13 108.73 20.67
N ASN A 28 41.69 108.84 19.46
CA ASN A 28 41.68 107.76 18.47
C ASN A 28 42.63 106.63 18.87
N GLU A 29 43.81 106.97 19.39
CA GLU A 29 44.77 106.00 19.91
C GLU A 29 44.22 105.28 21.16
N GLU A 30 43.59 106.00 22.09
CA GLU A 30 42.89 105.41 23.22
C GLU A 30 41.73 104.49 22.79
N ALA A 31 40.95 104.91 21.78
CA ALA A 31 39.88 104.08 21.23
C ALA A 31 40.42 102.81 20.57
N ARG A 32 41.55 102.90 19.85
CA ARG A 32 42.23 101.74 19.25
C ARG A 32 42.76 100.77 20.31
N LEU A 33 43.37 101.28 21.38
CA LEU A 33 43.83 100.45 22.49
C LEU A 33 42.66 99.73 23.17
N ARG A 34 41.54 100.42 23.42
CA ARG A 34 40.32 99.80 23.96
C ARG A 34 39.70 98.75 23.03
N LEU A 35 39.77 98.97 21.72
CA LEU A 35 39.29 98.00 20.73
C LEU A 35 40.20 96.77 20.67
N ALA A 36 41.51 96.95 20.81
CA ALA A 36 42.48 95.87 20.88
C ALA A 36 42.28 95.02 22.15
N THR A 37 42.09 95.65 23.32
CA THR A 37 41.83 94.91 24.57
C THR A 37 40.49 94.18 24.51
N ALA A 38 39.43 94.80 23.98
CA ALA A 38 38.12 94.15 23.83
C ALA A 38 38.17 92.95 22.87
N ARG A 39 39.00 92.99 21.81
CA ARG A 39 39.22 91.85 20.91
C ARG A 39 39.93 90.69 21.58
N VAL A 40 40.96 90.98 22.40
CA VAL A 40 41.67 89.95 23.16
C VAL A 40 40.73 89.29 24.17
N GLU A 41 39.97 90.08 24.94
CA GLU A 41 38.96 89.55 25.86
C GLU A 41 37.88 88.71 25.16
N HIS A 42 37.46 89.12 23.96
CA HIS A 42 36.49 88.35 23.17
C HIS A 42 37.07 87.01 22.73
N GLN A 43 38.31 87.00 22.22
CA GLN A 43 38.99 85.77 21.80
C GLN A 43 39.25 84.83 22.98
N GLU A 44 39.55 85.36 24.17
CA GLU A 44 39.69 84.56 25.39
C GLU A 44 38.35 83.93 25.81
N ARG A 45 37.24 84.68 25.71
CA ARG A 45 35.89 84.15 25.99
C ARG A 45 35.46 83.09 24.98
N GLU A 46 35.75 83.28 23.69
CA GLU A 46 35.48 82.30 22.64
C GLU A 46 36.24 81.00 22.90
N ARG A 47 37.55 81.08 23.16
CA ARG A 47 38.36 79.88 23.49
C ARG A 47 37.87 79.18 24.75
N ALA A 48 37.49 79.94 25.79
CA ALA A 48 36.94 79.36 27.01
C ALA A 48 35.57 78.69 26.77
N HIS A 49 34.75 79.23 25.87
CA HIS A 49 33.48 78.65 25.48
C HIS A 49 33.67 77.38 24.64
N GLU A 50 34.57 77.41 23.66
CA GLU A 50 34.94 76.24 22.84
C GLU A 50 35.49 75.11 23.72
N ALA A 51 36.35 75.41 24.69
CA ALA A 51 36.85 74.42 25.64
C ALA A 51 35.73 73.78 26.48
N LYS A 52 34.72 74.57 26.89
CA LYS A 52 33.55 74.05 27.62
C LYS A 52 32.66 73.18 26.74
N LEU A 53 32.47 73.56 25.47
CA LEU A 53 31.72 72.74 24.52
C LEU A 53 32.43 71.40 24.27
N ALA A 54 33.75 71.43 24.05
CA ALA A 54 34.53 70.21 23.87
C ALA A 54 34.46 69.29 25.10
N ALA A 55 34.48 69.85 26.32
CA ALA A 55 34.30 69.08 27.54
C ALA A 55 32.89 68.46 27.65
N LEU A 56 31.85 69.24 27.33
CA LEU A 56 30.47 68.75 27.32
C LEU A 56 30.24 67.65 26.27
N ASP A 57 30.80 67.80 25.07
CA ASP A 57 30.73 66.79 24.02
C ASP A 57 31.44 65.51 24.44
N HIS A 58 32.60 65.63 25.10
CA HIS A 58 33.31 64.48 25.64
C HIS A 58 32.50 63.75 26.71
N ASP A 59 31.88 64.50 27.63
CA ASP A 59 31.01 63.92 28.67
C ASP A 59 29.76 63.26 28.06
N LEU A 60 29.14 63.89 27.05
CA LEU A 60 28.00 63.30 26.33
C LEU A 60 28.38 62.01 25.63
N HIS A 61 29.52 61.96 24.95
CA HIS A 61 30.03 60.74 24.33
C HIS A 61 30.29 59.65 25.37
N ALA A 62 30.95 59.98 26.49
CA ALA A 62 31.21 59.02 27.57
C ALA A 62 29.90 58.49 28.19
N HIS A 63 28.87 59.33 28.31
CA HIS A 63 27.55 58.88 28.77
C HIS A 63 26.86 57.97 27.74
N GLN A 64 26.91 58.32 26.46
CA GLN A 64 26.36 57.49 25.38
C GLN A 64 27.03 56.10 25.33
N GLU A 65 28.35 56.04 25.44
CA GLU A 65 29.10 54.79 25.47
C GLU A 65 28.71 53.94 26.68
N ARG A 66 28.61 54.53 27.88
CA ARG A 66 28.14 53.82 29.08
C ARG A 66 26.72 53.28 28.93
N TYR A 67 25.81 54.05 28.34
CA TYR A 67 24.46 53.58 28.07
C TYR A 67 24.44 52.46 27.02
N ALA A 68 25.28 52.56 25.98
CA ALA A 68 25.41 51.52 24.97
C ALA A 68 25.97 50.21 25.57
N GLU A 69 26.98 50.30 26.44
CA GLU A 69 27.54 49.15 27.14
C GLU A 69 26.53 48.49 28.10
N GLN A 70 25.70 49.28 28.78
CA GLN A 70 24.63 48.77 29.65
C GLN A 70 23.45 48.17 28.87
N ALA A 71 23.12 48.73 27.70
CA ALA A 71 22.03 48.24 26.86
C ALA A 71 22.41 46.98 26.06
N ARG A 72 23.69 46.81 25.72
CA ARG A 72 24.19 45.67 24.94
C ARG A 72 23.84 44.29 25.52
N PRO A 73 24.06 43.98 26.82
CA PRO A 73 23.68 42.68 27.37
C PRO A 73 22.16 42.48 27.38
N LEU A 74 21.37 43.53 27.65
CA LEU A 74 19.91 43.45 27.61
C LEU A 74 19.40 43.14 26.20
N LEU A 75 19.97 43.79 25.18
CA LEU A 75 19.64 43.51 23.78
C LEU A 75 20.00 42.08 23.38
N GLN A 76 21.13 41.56 23.85
CA GLN A 76 21.53 40.16 23.63
C GLN A 76 20.57 39.17 24.29
N GLU A 77 20.12 39.42 25.52
CA GLU A 77 19.11 38.58 26.18
C GLU A 77 17.77 38.60 25.44
N PHE A 78 17.35 39.75 24.89
CA PHE A 78 16.14 39.83 24.05
C PHE A 78 16.30 39.07 22.73
N ASP A 79 17.46 39.15 22.10
CA ASP A 79 17.77 38.38 20.88
C ASP A 79 17.78 36.87 21.18
N ASP A 80 18.36 36.43 22.29
CA ASP A 80 18.37 35.03 22.72
C ASP A 80 16.95 34.51 23.01
N VAL A 81 16.10 35.32 23.64
CA VAL A 81 14.68 35.00 23.86
C VAL A 81 13.91 34.94 22.54
N ALA A 82 14.18 35.83 21.60
CA ALA A 82 13.57 35.82 20.26
C ALA A 82 13.98 34.57 19.47
N VAL A 83 15.25 34.17 19.55
CA VAL A 83 15.78 32.95 18.94
C VAL A 83 15.16 31.71 19.60
N ALA A 84 15.04 31.68 20.93
CA ALA A 84 14.37 30.58 21.64
C ALA A 84 12.89 30.46 21.28
N ALA A 85 12.17 31.58 21.12
CA ALA A 85 10.79 31.60 20.66
C ALA A 85 10.66 31.07 19.22
N HIS A 86 11.60 31.42 18.35
CA HIS A 86 11.65 30.90 16.98
C HIS A 86 11.87 29.38 16.96
N TYR A 87 12.87 28.87 17.69
CA TYR A 87 13.09 27.42 17.79
C TYR A 87 11.91 26.68 18.41
N TYR A 88 11.24 27.26 19.40
CA TYR A 88 10.01 26.69 19.96
C TYR A 88 8.91 26.56 18.90
N GLU A 89 8.69 27.60 18.10
CA GLU A 89 7.71 27.54 17.01
C GLU A 89 8.14 26.56 15.92
N GLU A 90 9.42 26.45 15.57
CA GLU A 90 9.92 25.44 14.63
C GLU A 90 9.69 24.01 15.15
N VAL A 91 10.05 23.72 16.40
CA VAL A 91 9.83 22.41 17.03
C VAL A 91 8.34 22.10 17.12
N LYS A 92 7.51 23.10 17.48
CA LYS A 92 6.05 22.96 17.50
C LYS A 92 5.49 22.68 16.12
N HIS A 93 5.92 23.40 15.09
CA HIS A 93 5.51 23.16 13.71
C HIS A 93 5.98 21.79 13.20
N PHE A 94 7.19 21.37 13.57
CA PHE A 94 7.72 20.05 13.26
C PHE A 94 6.94 18.93 13.95
N LEU A 95 6.59 19.09 15.24
CA LEU A 95 5.76 18.11 15.96
C LEU A 95 4.33 18.06 15.39
N ILE A 96 3.75 19.20 15.02
CA ILE A 96 2.45 19.26 14.36
C ILE A 96 2.50 18.57 13.00
N SER A 97 3.55 18.79 12.21
CA SER A 97 3.72 18.18 10.90
C SER A 97 3.98 16.67 10.99
N GLN A 98 4.79 16.21 11.94
CA GLN A 98 4.98 14.79 12.24
C GLN A 98 3.68 14.13 12.68
N ARG A 99 2.92 14.76 13.58
CA ARG A 99 1.60 14.23 14.02
C ARG A 99 0.63 14.12 12.85
N ALA A 100 0.60 15.12 11.95
CA ALA A 100 -0.24 15.08 10.76
C ALA A 100 0.22 13.99 9.78
N MET A 101 1.52 13.77 9.63
CA MET A 101 2.09 12.70 8.80
C MET A 101 1.76 11.32 9.36
N VAL A 102 1.96 11.09 10.66
CA VAL A 102 1.59 9.83 11.35
C VAL A 102 0.08 9.59 11.25
N GLY A 103 -0.74 10.63 11.42
CA GLY A 103 -2.19 10.52 11.26
C GLY A 103 -2.62 10.11 9.85
N LYS A 104 -1.93 10.61 8.81
CA LYS A 104 -2.18 10.20 7.42
C LYS A 104 -1.74 8.76 7.16
N LEU A 105 -0.54 8.37 7.60
CA LEU A 105 -0.05 7.00 7.46
C LEU A 105 -0.98 6.00 8.14
N ALA A 106 -1.41 6.28 9.37
CA ALA A 106 -2.34 5.42 10.08
C ALA A 106 -3.72 5.34 9.38
N ALA A 107 -4.22 6.46 8.84
CA ALA A 107 -5.48 6.46 8.09
C ALA A 107 -5.38 5.67 6.78
N ASP A 108 -4.25 5.78 6.07
CA ASP A 108 -3.98 5.06 4.83
C ASP A 108 -3.82 3.56 5.09
N GLU A 109 -3.10 3.17 6.14
CA GLU A 109 -2.96 1.77 6.58
C GLU A 109 -4.28 1.14 7.00
N LEU A 110 -5.07 1.84 7.82
CA LEU A 110 -6.42 1.39 8.21
C LEU A 110 -7.36 1.29 7.00
N GLY A 111 -7.28 2.24 6.06
CA GLY A 111 -8.04 2.21 4.82
C GLY A 111 -7.67 1.02 3.94
N HIS A 112 -6.38 0.76 3.78
CA HIS A 112 -5.88 -0.38 3.00
C HIS A 112 -6.30 -1.72 3.62
N PHE A 113 -6.18 -1.87 4.94
CA PHE A 113 -6.65 -3.06 5.65
C PHE A 113 -8.17 -3.23 5.56
N ALA A 114 -8.94 -2.15 5.72
CA ALA A 114 -10.40 -2.19 5.58
C ALA A 114 -10.83 -2.62 4.16
N TYR A 115 -10.06 -2.21 3.14
CA TYR A 115 -10.28 -2.64 1.77
C TYR A 115 -9.95 -4.12 1.56
N LEU A 116 -8.76 -4.56 1.99
CA LEU A 116 -8.32 -5.96 1.88
C LEU A 116 -9.26 -6.92 2.63
N SER A 117 -9.67 -6.56 3.84
CA SER A 117 -10.60 -7.38 4.64
C SER A 117 -11.97 -7.50 3.99
N LYS A 118 -12.52 -6.41 3.42
CA LYS A 118 -13.77 -6.47 2.63
C LYS A 118 -13.65 -7.35 1.40
N LYS A 119 -12.53 -7.27 0.67
CA LYS A 119 -12.28 -8.11 -0.50
C LYS A 119 -12.21 -9.59 -0.10
N LEU A 120 -11.47 -9.93 0.96
CA LEU A 120 -11.39 -11.30 1.48
C LEU A 120 -12.75 -11.84 1.93
N LEU A 121 -13.57 -11.01 2.57
CA LEU A 121 -14.93 -11.38 2.94
C LEU A 121 -15.79 -11.66 1.70
N SER A 122 -15.76 -10.78 0.69
CA SER A 122 -16.50 -10.94 -0.57
C SER A 122 -16.12 -12.25 -1.28
N VAL A 123 -14.82 -12.48 -1.47
CA VAL A 123 -14.29 -13.71 -2.09
C VAL A 123 -14.72 -14.94 -1.29
N SER A 124 -14.67 -14.89 0.05
CA SER A 124 -15.07 -16.02 0.89
C SER A 124 -16.57 -16.34 0.80
N LEU A 125 -17.43 -15.31 0.74
CA LEU A 125 -18.88 -15.48 0.60
C LEU A 125 -19.23 -16.07 -0.77
N ASN A 126 -18.61 -15.56 -1.84
CA ASN A 126 -18.80 -16.08 -3.19
C ASN A 126 -18.28 -17.52 -3.31
N PHE A 127 -17.17 -17.85 -2.63
CA PHE A 127 -16.65 -19.22 -2.58
C PHE A 127 -17.60 -20.17 -1.86
N GLU A 128 -18.16 -19.76 -0.73
CA GLU A 128 -19.16 -20.57 -0.03
C GLU A 128 -20.45 -20.76 -0.85
N ALA A 129 -20.91 -19.71 -1.54
CA ALA A 129 -22.07 -19.79 -2.42
C ALA A 129 -21.85 -20.79 -3.56
N LEU A 130 -20.69 -20.72 -4.23
CA LEU A 130 -20.26 -21.67 -5.25
C LEU A 130 -20.23 -23.11 -4.69
N ARG A 131 -19.62 -23.31 -3.52
CA ARG A 131 -19.51 -24.62 -2.88
C ARG A 131 -20.87 -25.24 -2.53
N ARG A 132 -21.81 -24.41 -2.07
CA ARG A 132 -23.20 -24.84 -1.82
C ARG A 132 -23.87 -25.32 -3.12
N ARG A 133 -23.73 -24.54 -4.20
CA ARG A 133 -24.30 -24.92 -5.50
C ARG A 133 -23.67 -26.19 -6.08
N LEU A 134 -22.34 -26.31 -6.02
CA LEU A 134 -21.63 -27.53 -6.44
C LEU A 134 -22.12 -28.78 -5.70
N ARG A 135 -22.39 -28.68 -4.39
CA ARG A 135 -22.93 -29.80 -3.59
C ARG A 135 -24.39 -30.14 -3.94
N SER A 136 -25.20 -29.13 -4.22
CA SER A 136 -26.61 -29.31 -4.60
C SER A 136 -26.79 -29.85 -6.04
N GLY A 137 -25.77 -29.73 -6.89
CA GLY A 137 -25.85 -30.06 -8.31
C GLY A 137 -26.58 -29.00 -9.14
N GLU A 138 -26.83 -27.81 -8.58
CA GLU A 138 -27.46 -26.69 -9.29
C GLU A 138 -26.49 -25.99 -10.25
N PRO A 139 -26.99 -25.27 -11.26
CA PRO A 139 -26.18 -24.40 -12.10
C PRO A 139 -25.43 -23.35 -11.28
N PHE A 140 -24.14 -23.21 -11.50
CA PHE A 140 -23.25 -22.39 -10.67
C PHE A 140 -22.41 -21.37 -11.48
N ARG A 141 -22.78 -21.14 -12.74
CA ARG A 141 -22.03 -20.25 -13.65
C ARG A 141 -21.89 -18.84 -13.11
N THR A 142 -22.95 -18.30 -12.51
CA THR A 142 -22.97 -16.94 -11.96
C THR A 142 -22.04 -16.81 -10.77
N GLU A 143 -22.04 -17.79 -9.87
CA GLU A 143 -21.22 -17.80 -8.65
C GLU A 143 -19.75 -18.03 -8.98
N LEU A 144 -19.47 -18.91 -9.95
CA LEU A 144 -18.11 -19.14 -10.43
C LEU A 144 -17.53 -17.86 -11.04
N GLN A 145 -18.31 -17.16 -11.87
CA GLN A 145 -17.86 -15.93 -12.49
C GLN A 145 -17.67 -14.81 -11.46
N ALA A 146 -18.63 -14.62 -10.55
CA ALA A 146 -18.52 -13.64 -9.47
C ALA A 146 -17.28 -13.88 -8.58
N LEU A 147 -16.97 -15.14 -8.27
CA LEU A 147 -15.77 -15.48 -7.52
C LEU A 147 -14.48 -15.16 -8.29
N LEU A 148 -14.43 -15.46 -9.58
CA LEU A 148 -13.24 -15.20 -10.39
C LEU A 148 -13.02 -13.70 -10.65
N ASP A 149 -14.11 -12.94 -10.75
CA ASP A 149 -14.08 -11.49 -10.88
C ASP A 149 -13.61 -10.85 -9.57
N ASP A 150 -14.11 -11.30 -8.41
CA ASP A 150 -13.68 -10.80 -7.10
C ASP A 150 -12.24 -11.21 -6.73
N ALA A 151 -11.82 -12.41 -7.11
CA ALA A 151 -10.50 -12.93 -6.75
C ALA A 151 -9.37 -12.26 -7.54
N GLU A 152 -9.64 -11.78 -8.77
CA GLU A 152 -8.66 -11.17 -9.68
C GLU A 152 -7.36 -12.00 -9.82
N ASN A 153 -7.46 -13.34 -9.74
CA ASN A 153 -6.33 -14.27 -9.80
C ASN A 153 -6.36 -15.09 -11.09
N ASP A 154 -5.34 -14.92 -11.93
CA ASP A 154 -5.24 -15.60 -13.23
C ASP A 154 -4.98 -17.12 -13.11
N GLU A 155 -4.27 -17.57 -12.07
CA GLU A 155 -4.09 -19.00 -11.81
C GLU A 155 -5.41 -19.67 -11.44
N LEU A 156 -6.23 -18.98 -10.64
CA LEU A 156 -7.56 -19.46 -10.27
C LEU A 156 -8.47 -19.59 -11.50
N ARG A 157 -8.34 -18.70 -12.49
CA ARG A 157 -9.05 -18.78 -13.77
C ARG A 157 -8.63 -20.00 -14.59
N LEU A 158 -7.33 -20.32 -14.62
CA LEU A 158 -6.83 -21.53 -15.30
C LEU A 158 -7.38 -22.81 -14.66
N ILE A 159 -7.39 -22.88 -13.34
CA ILE A 159 -7.89 -24.04 -12.59
C ILE A 159 -9.43 -24.14 -12.69
N ALA A 160 -10.13 -23.01 -12.81
CA ALA A 160 -11.58 -22.98 -13.00
C ALA A 160 -12.03 -23.30 -14.44
N ALA A 161 -11.14 -23.24 -15.43
CA ALA A 161 -11.50 -23.44 -16.84
C ALA A 161 -12.31 -24.74 -17.10
N PRO A 162 -11.94 -25.91 -16.53
CA PRO A 162 -12.72 -27.14 -16.68
C PRO A 162 -14.16 -27.02 -16.12
N LEU A 163 -14.35 -26.24 -15.04
CA LEU A 163 -15.65 -26.06 -14.39
C LEU A 163 -16.69 -25.40 -15.31
N PHE A 164 -16.25 -24.47 -16.17
CA PHE A 164 -17.16 -23.76 -17.07
C PHE A 164 -17.89 -24.68 -18.06
N SER A 165 -17.29 -25.83 -18.40
CA SER A 165 -17.90 -26.80 -19.33
C SER A 165 -19.19 -27.42 -18.78
N PHE A 166 -19.38 -27.40 -17.46
CA PHE A 166 -20.57 -27.94 -16.79
C PHE A 166 -21.32 -26.92 -15.93
N ALA A 167 -20.79 -25.70 -15.76
CA ALA A 167 -21.37 -24.64 -14.94
C ALA A 167 -22.83 -24.27 -15.29
N ALA A 168 -23.23 -24.44 -16.56
CA ALA A 168 -24.60 -24.16 -17.01
C ALA A 168 -25.62 -25.26 -16.62
N LYS A 169 -25.16 -26.52 -16.51
CA LYS A 169 -26.02 -27.67 -16.20
C LYS A 169 -25.96 -28.09 -14.73
N GLY A 170 -24.89 -27.70 -14.04
CA GLY A 170 -24.60 -28.15 -12.68
C GLY A 170 -23.76 -29.44 -12.67
N ALA A 171 -23.20 -29.74 -11.52
CA ALA A 171 -22.48 -30.99 -11.30
C ALA A 171 -23.49 -32.16 -11.19
N PRO A 172 -23.20 -33.33 -11.76
CA PRO A 172 -24.04 -34.51 -11.59
C PRO A 172 -24.25 -34.83 -10.11
N GLN A 173 -25.46 -35.26 -9.74
CA GLN A 173 -25.72 -35.65 -8.36
C GLN A 173 -25.04 -36.97 -8.01
N GLY A 174 -24.75 -37.16 -6.73
CA GLY A 174 -24.06 -38.37 -6.23
C GLY A 174 -24.79 -39.69 -6.52
N GLU A 175 -26.10 -39.65 -6.82
CA GLU A 175 -26.85 -40.82 -7.29
C GLU A 175 -26.48 -41.22 -8.71
N ALA A 176 -26.36 -40.25 -9.63
CA ALA A 176 -25.92 -40.49 -10.99
C ALA A 176 -24.47 -41.00 -11.04
N VAL A 177 -23.61 -40.49 -10.15
CA VAL A 177 -22.23 -40.97 -9.97
C VAL A 177 -22.23 -42.43 -9.54
N ARG A 178 -23.03 -42.77 -8.52
CA ARG A 178 -23.16 -44.16 -8.05
C ARG A 178 -23.70 -45.07 -9.14
N ALA A 179 -24.76 -44.67 -9.85
CA ALA A 179 -25.34 -45.47 -10.92
C ALA A 179 -24.34 -45.74 -12.06
N ALA A 180 -23.59 -44.71 -12.49
CA ALA A 180 -22.55 -44.86 -13.50
C ALA A 180 -21.39 -45.75 -13.01
N ALA A 181 -21.01 -45.62 -11.74
CA ALA A 181 -19.99 -46.47 -11.11
C ALA A 181 -20.43 -47.94 -11.04
N TRP A 182 -21.67 -48.22 -10.61
CA TRP A 182 -22.23 -49.57 -10.61
C TRP A 182 -22.29 -50.16 -12.03
N GLY A 183 -22.69 -49.36 -13.01
CA GLY A 183 -22.69 -49.77 -14.42
C GLY A 183 -21.30 -50.16 -14.92
N LEU A 184 -20.29 -49.36 -14.60
CA LEU A 184 -18.90 -49.66 -14.97
C LEU A 184 -18.34 -50.85 -14.18
N ALA A 185 -18.63 -50.97 -12.89
CA ALA A 185 -18.21 -52.12 -12.08
C ALA A 185 -18.76 -53.43 -12.64
N ARG A 186 -20.03 -53.44 -13.05
CA ARG A 186 -20.63 -54.59 -13.72
C ARG A 186 -19.97 -54.88 -15.08
N ALA A 187 -19.67 -53.86 -15.86
CA ALA A 187 -18.94 -54.03 -17.12
C ALA A 187 -17.53 -54.60 -16.89
N ILE A 188 -16.82 -54.19 -15.82
CA ILE A 188 -15.54 -54.77 -15.39
C ILE A 188 -15.71 -56.25 -15.04
N GLU A 189 -16.77 -56.64 -14.33
CA GLU A 189 -17.03 -58.06 -14.04
C GLU A 189 -17.35 -58.88 -15.30
N GLU A 190 -18.02 -58.27 -16.28
CA GLU A 190 -18.39 -58.90 -17.54
C GLU A 190 -17.18 -59.16 -18.44
N THR A 191 -16.06 -58.41 -18.31
CA THR A 191 -14.82 -58.70 -19.05
C THR A 191 -14.17 -60.03 -18.66
N GLY A 192 -14.37 -60.48 -17.41
CA GLY A 192 -13.87 -61.77 -16.94
C GLY A 192 -14.74 -62.95 -17.33
N ARG A 193 -15.93 -62.73 -17.90
CA ARG A 193 -16.82 -63.83 -18.32
C ARG A 193 -16.39 -64.36 -19.68
N ALA A 194 -16.28 -65.69 -19.80
CA ALA A 194 -16.08 -66.32 -21.10
C ALA A 194 -17.28 -66.00 -22.03
N PRO A 195 -17.04 -65.81 -23.35
CA PRO A 195 -18.12 -65.63 -24.30
C PRO A 195 -19.09 -66.80 -24.21
N ALA A 196 -20.40 -66.51 -24.32
CA ALA A 196 -21.43 -67.54 -24.33
C ALA A 196 -21.10 -68.53 -25.46
N GLN A 197 -20.82 -69.77 -25.12
CA GLN A 197 -20.53 -70.80 -26.11
C GLN A 197 -21.75 -70.93 -27.02
N GLU A 198 -21.56 -70.71 -28.33
CA GLU A 198 -22.60 -70.98 -29.30
C GLU A 198 -23.05 -72.45 -29.16
N PRO A 199 -24.36 -72.74 -29.28
CA PRO A 199 -24.84 -74.12 -29.21
C PRO A 199 -24.12 -74.96 -30.28
N VAL A 200 -23.62 -76.13 -29.88
CA VAL A 200 -22.79 -76.99 -30.72
C VAL A 200 -23.57 -77.42 -31.98
N ARG A 201 -23.32 -76.75 -33.12
CA ARG A 201 -24.02 -77.03 -34.40
C ARG A 201 -23.48 -78.26 -35.18
N GLY A 202 -22.78 -79.21 -34.54
CA GLY A 202 -22.35 -80.45 -35.21
C GLY A 202 -21.33 -81.30 -34.45
N TRP A 203 -21.24 -82.58 -34.81
CA TRP A 203 -20.37 -83.59 -34.18
C TRP A 203 -18.86 -83.26 -34.27
N LEU A 204 -18.40 -82.58 -35.33
CA LEU A 204 -17.02 -82.10 -35.47
C LEU A 204 -16.66 -80.99 -34.47
N ASN A 205 -17.66 -80.22 -34.00
CA ASN A 205 -17.43 -79.20 -32.97
C ASN A 205 -17.21 -79.81 -31.59
N PHE A 206 -17.70 -81.03 -31.30
CA PHE A 206 -17.40 -81.75 -30.05
C PHE A 206 -15.89 -81.98 -29.82
N LEU A 207 -15.12 -82.16 -30.91
CA LEU A 207 -13.67 -82.39 -30.82
C LEU A 207 -12.87 -81.10 -30.57
N LYS A 208 -13.42 -79.92 -30.93
CA LYS A 208 -12.80 -78.61 -30.65
C LYS A 208 -12.93 -78.18 -29.18
N PHE A 209 -13.81 -78.80 -28.39
CA PHE A 209 -13.99 -78.49 -26.96
C PHE A 209 -12.85 -78.97 -26.05
N ARG A 210 -11.89 -79.76 -26.56
CA ARG A 210 -10.74 -80.20 -25.75
C ARG A 210 -9.59 -79.20 -25.71
N THR A 211 -9.59 -78.13 -26.50
CA THR A 211 -8.43 -77.23 -26.60
C THR A 211 -8.67 -75.78 -26.20
N THR A 212 -9.91 -75.31 -25.96
CA THR A 212 -10.12 -73.86 -25.97
C THR A 212 -10.08 -73.14 -24.62
N PHE A 213 -10.58 -73.64 -23.49
CA PHE A 213 -10.35 -72.97 -22.20
C PHE A 213 -10.45 -73.97 -21.05
N SER A 214 -9.44 -74.05 -20.18
CA SER A 214 -9.60 -74.85 -18.96
C SER A 214 -10.67 -74.19 -18.08
N PRO A 215 -11.60 -74.94 -17.47
CA PRO A 215 -12.58 -74.35 -16.55
C PRO A 215 -11.91 -73.60 -15.38
N THR A 216 -10.67 -73.98 -15.03
CA THR A 216 -9.85 -73.27 -14.04
C THR A 216 -9.40 -71.88 -14.50
N THR A 217 -9.03 -71.69 -15.77
CA THR A 217 -8.62 -70.37 -16.30
C THR A 217 -9.80 -69.42 -16.41
N VAL A 218 -10.98 -69.91 -16.82
CA VAL A 218 -12.21 -69.09 -16.86
C VAL A 218 -12.63 -68.66 -15.46
N GLN A 219 -12.61 -69.58 -14.49
CA GLN A 219 -12.89 -69.25 -13.08
C GLN A 219 -11.88 -68.24 -12.51
N MET A 220 -10.59 -68.42 -12.82
CA MET A 220 -9.54 -67.49 -12.39
C MET A 220 -9.75 -66.09 -12.97
N ASN A 221 -10.06 -65.98 -14.26
CA ASN A 221 -10.32 -64.69 -14.92
C ASN A 221 -11.56 -64.00 -14.34
N GLN A 222 -12.62 -64.74 -14.01
CA GLN A 222 -13.79 -64.21 -13.33
C GLN A 222 -13.47 -63.70 -11.91
N ILE A 223 -12.64 -64.43 -11.15
CA ILE A 223 -12.20 -64.01 -9.81
C ILE A 223 -11.35 -62.73 -9.90
N LEU A 224 -10.43 -62.66 -10.86
CA LEU A 224 -9.61 -61.48 -11.10
C LEU A 224 -10.45 -60.25 -11.50
N ALA A 225 -11.40 -60.42 -12.41
CA ALA A 225 -12.31 -59.36 -12.83
C ALA A 225 -13.18 -58.84 -11.67
N ARG A 226 -13.73 -59.74 -10.84
CA ARG A 226 -14.43 -59.37 -9.59
C ARG A 226 -13.52 -58.64 -8.62
N GLY A 227 -12.28 -59.09 -8.45
CA GLY A 227 -11.29 -58.41 -7.60
C GLY A 227 -11.03 -56.98 -8.07
N ARG A 228 -10.85 -56.76 -9.38
CA ARG A 228 -10.69 -55.42 -9.97
C ARG A 228 -11.93 -54.55 -9.77
N ALA A 229 -13.12 -55.10 -10.00
CA ALA A 229 -14.38 -54.39 -9.77
C ALA A 229 -14.57 -53.98 -8.29
N GLN A 230 -14.16 -54.84 -7.35
CA GLN A 230 -14.19 -54.54 -5.91
C GLN A 230 -13.20 -53.44 -5.52
N VAL A 231 -11.98 -53.46 -6.06
CA VAL A 231 -10.99 -52.39 -5.84
C VAL A 231 -11.52 -51.06 -6.37
N PHE A 232 -12.07 -51.06 -7.58
CA PHE A 232 -12.71 -49.89 -8.17
C PHE A 232 -13.87 -49.36 -7.29
N MET A 233 -14.80 -50.23 -6.88
CA MET A 233 -15.93 -49.83 -6.03
C MET A 233 -15.47 -49.36 -4.64
N ARG A 234 -14.35 -49.89 -4.12
CA ARG A 234 -13.75 -49.40 -2.88
C ARG A 234 -13.32 -47.94 -3.01
N HIS A 235 -12.62 -47.57 -4.08
CA HIS A 235 -12.24 -46.18 -4.33
C HIS A 235 -13.47 -45.27 -4.53
N MET A 236 -14.50 -45.76 -5.21
CA MET A 236 -15.77 -45.03 -5.36
C MET A 236 -16.48 -44.80 -4.02
N ASN A 237 -16.47 -45.79 -3.13
CA ASN A 237 -17.07 -45.68 -1.80
C ASN A 237 -16.31 -44.71 -0.89
N THR A 238 -14.99 -44.56 -1.07
CA THR A 238 -14.19 -43.56 -0.36
C THR A 238 -14.20 -42.18 -1.04
N ALA A 239 -15.01 -41.99 -2.09
CA ALA A 239 -15.04 -40.77 -2.92
C ALA A 239 -13.67 -40.38 -3.50
N ASP A 240 -12.80 -41.37 -3.71
CA ASP A 240 -11.47 -41.20 -4.27
C ASP A 240 -11.52 -41.37 -5.80
N TYR A 241 -12.11 -40.37 -6.45
CA TYR A 241 -12.37 -40.38 -7.89
C TYR A 241 -11.12 -40.52 -8.77
N PRO A 242 -9.96 -39.89 -8.47
CA PRO A 242 -8.76 -40.06 -9.28
C PRO A 242 -8.25 -41.51 -9.31
N ASN A 243 -8.20 -42.18 -8.15
CA ASN A 243 -7.74 -43.57 -8.09
C ASN A 243 -8.79 -44.54 -8.66
N ALA A 244 -10.09 -44.24 -8.52
CA ALA A 244 -11.14 -44.99 -9.19
C ALA A 244 -11.02 -44.91 -10.73
N LEU A 245 -10.71 -43.72 -11.27
CA LEU A 245 -10.49 -43.54 -12.70
C LEU A 245 -9.27 -44.32 -13.19
N LYS A 246 -8.16 -44.28 -12.44
CA LYS A 246 -6.95 -45.04 -12.74
C LYS A 246 -7.21 -46.55 -12.77
N ALA A 247 -7.94 -47.08 -11.78
CA ALA A 247 -8.32 -48.49 -11.73
C ALA A 247 -9.19 -48.89 -12.95
N ALA A 248 -10.06 -48.00 -13.42
CA ALA A 248 -10.85 -48.23 -14.62
C ALA A 248 -10.01 -48.16 -15.92
N GLU A 249 -9.02 -47.27 -15.96
CA GLU A 249 -8.06 -47.15 -17.08
C GLU A 249 -7.18 -48.39 -17.21
N GLU A 250 -6.68 -48.95 -16.11
CA GLU A 250 -5.92 -50.21 -16.13
C GLU A 250 -6.75 -51.39 -16.70
N VAL A 251 -8.06 -51.41 -16.44
CA VAL A 251 -8.97 -52.39 -17.07
C VAL A 251 -9.15 -52.10 -18.55
N PHE A 252 -9.31 -50.83 -18.92
CA PHE A 252 -9.45 -50.41 -20.32
C PHE A 252 -8.22 -50.75 -21.18
N GLU A 253 -7.02 -50.58 -20.63
CA GLU A 253 -5.75 -50.91 -21.31
C GLU A 253 -5.52 -52.41 -21.45
N SER A 254 -6.05 -53.21 -20.52
CA SER A 254 -5.94 -54.68 -20.56
C SER A 254 -7.05 -55.38 -21.35
N LEU A 255 -7.97 -54.61 -21.95
CA LEU A 255 -9.06 -55.14 -22.76
C LEU A 255 -8.60 -55.35 -24.22
N ASP A 256 -8.61 -56.61 -24.65
CA ASP A 256 -8.39 -56.95 -26.06
C ASP A 256 -9.60 -56.54 -26.92
N LYS A 257 -9.32 -55.90 -28.05
CA LYS A 257 -10.33 -55.46 -29.04
C LYS A 257 -11.04 -56.63 -29.73
N GLU A 258 -10.55 -57.86 -29.57
CA GLU A 258 -11.07 -59.06 -30.22
C GLU A 258 -12.46 -59.49 -29.69
N ASN A 259 -12.85 -59.03 -28.49
CA ASN A 259 -14.21 -59.21 -27.94
C ASN A 259 -15.08 -57.97 -28.19
N GLU A 260 -15.48 -57.73 -29.45
CA GLU A 260 -16.19 -56.51 -29.89
C GLU A 260 -17.41 -56.15 -29.02
N ALA A 261 -18.29 -57.12 -28.69
CA ALA A 261 -19.52 -56.85 -27.94
C ALA A 261 -19.26 -56.43 -26.49
N THR A 262 -18.31 -57.07 -25.79
CA THR A 262 -17.95 -56.75 -24.40
C THR A 262 -17.12 -55.46 -24.34
N TYR A 263 -16.32 -55.21 -25.37
CA TYR A 263 -15.54 -53.99 -25.52
C TYR A 263 -16.46 -52.76 -25.71
N ASP A 264 -17.48 -52.86 -26.56
CA ASP A 264 -18.40 -51.76 -26.83
C ASP A 264 -19.25 -51.37 -25.61
N THR A 265 -19.75 -52.37 -24.87
CA THR A 265 -20.51 -52.13 -23.62
C THR A 265 -19.62 -51.52 -22.54
N PHE A 266 -18.38 -52.01 -22.41
CA PHE A 266 -17.38 -51.41 -21.51
C PHE A 266 -17.06 -49.97 -21.90
N LEU A 267 -16.78 -49.70 -23.18
CA LEU A 267 -16.46 -48.37 -23.68
C LEU A 267 -17.59 -47.37 -23.44
N ALA A 268 -18.84 -47.79 -23.66
CA ALA A 268 -20.03 -46.96 -23.41
C ALA A 268 -20.18 -46.60 -21.92
N THR A 269 -20.05 -47.60 -21.03
CA THR A 269 -20.14 -47.40 -19.58
C THR A 269 -18.97 -46.58 -19.03
N TYR A 270 -17.75 -46.81 -19.52
CA TYR A 270 -16.56 -46.04 -19.17
C TYR A 270 -16.67 -44.57 -19.60
N ARG A 271 -17.15 -44.30 -20.81
CA ARG A 271 -17.43 -42.92 -21.27
C ARG A 271 -18.51 -42.23 -20.44
N SER A 272 -19.56 -42.95 -20.08
CA SER A 272 -20.62 -42.45 -19.20
C SER A 272 -20.08 -42.08 -17.82
N PHE A 273 -19.30 -42.98 -17.21
CA PHE A 273 -18.63 -42.78 -15.94
C PHE A 273 -17.70 -41.55 -15.94
N ARG A 274 -16.84 -41.43 -16.95
CA ARG A 274 -15.95 -40.27 -17.10
C ARG A 274 -16.70 -38.94 -17.14
N ARG A 275 -17.79 -38.87 -17.91
CA ARG A 275 -18.62 -37.64 -18.00
C ARG A 275 -19.18 -37.24 -16.65
N VAL A 276 -19.53 -38.21 -15.82
CA VAL A 276 -20.15 -37.97 -14.53
C VAL A 276 -19.12 -37.58 -13.46
N ILE A 277 -17.89 -38.11 -13.55
CA ILE A 277 -16.86 -37.90 -12.53
C ILE A 277 -15.94 -36.71 -12.77
N PHE A 278 -15.66 -36.35 -14.02
CA PHE A 278 -14.80 -35.20 -14.29
C PHE A 278 -15.26 -33.91 -13.60
N PRO A 279 -16.57 -33.60 -13.53
CA PRO A 279 -17.04 -32.45 -12.77
C PRO A 279 -16.64 -32.48 -11.29
N HIS A 280 -16.68 -33.65 -10.64
CA HIS A 280 -16.30 -33.81 -9.24
C HIS A 280 -14.79 -33.72 -9.03
N ILE A 281 -13.98 -34.29 -9.93
CA ILE A 281 -12.52 -34.16 -9.87
C ILE A 281 -12.12 -32.69 -10.02
N ALA A 282 -12.66 -32.01 -11.04
CA ALA A 282 -12.37 -30.60 -11.28
C ALA A 282 -12.84 -29.72 -10.10
N ALA A 283 -14.03 -29.99 -9.54
CA ALA A 283 -14.52 -29.29 -8.35
C ALA A 283 -13.62 -29.53 -7.13
N ASN A 284 -13.13 -30.75 -6.90
CA ASN A 284 -12.24 -31.05 -5.78
C ASN A 284 -10.89 -30.33 -5.91
N ILE A 285 -10.28 -30.35 -7.11
CA ILE A 285 -9.02 -29.65 -7.38
C ILE A 285 -9.19 -28.14 -7.18
N PHE A 286 -10.28 -27.59 -7.71
CA PHE A 286 -10.60 -26.19 -7.55
C PHE A 286 -10.85 -25.81 -6.08
N ASP A 287 -11.67 -26.57 -5.35
CA ASP A 287 -11.95 -26.35 -3.93
C ASP A 287 -10.65 -26.35 -3.11
N MET A 288 -9.75 -27.32 -3.36
CA MET A 288 -8.45 -27.41 -2.69
C MET A 288 -7.58 -26.17 -2.94
N TYR A 289 -7.43 -25.78 -4.22
CA TYR A 289 -6.61 -24.63 -4.57
C TYR A 289 -7.20 -23.32 -4.06
N ALA A 290 -8.50 -23.10 -4.27
CA ALA A 290 -9.20 -21.89 -3.83
C ALA A 290 -9.16 -21.76 -2.30
N GLN A 291 -9.32 -22.85 -1.57
CA GLN A 291 -9.22 -22.84 -0.10
C GLN A 291 -7.79 -22.57 0.37
N SER A 292 -6.78 -23.15 -0.28
CA SER A 292 -5.37 -22.85 0.03
C SER A 292 -5.07 -21.38 -0.21
N SER A 293 -5.36 -20.87 -1.41
CA SER A 293 -5.10 -19.49 -1.80
C SER A 293 -5.82 -18.48 -0.89
N LEU A 294 -7.05 -18.78 -0.49
CA LEU A 294 -7.81 -17.94 0.44
C LEU A 294 -7.24 -17.96 1.85
N ASN A 295 -6.74 -19.11 2.32
CA ASN A 295 -6.04 -19.19 3.61
C ASN A 295 -4.72 -18.42 3.57
N ASP A 296 -3.93 -18.59 2.51
CA ASP A 296 -2.66 -17.87 2.32
C ASP A 296 -2.88 -16.35 2.30
N SER A 297 -3.92 -15.90 1.61
CA SER A 297 -4.30 -14.48 1.57
C SER A 297 -4.74 -13.94 2.95
N ARG A 298 -5.43 -14.76 3.75
CA ARG A 298 -5.79 -14.42 5.14
C ARG A 298 -4.56 -14.33 6.03
N PHE A 299 -3.63 -15.28 5.93
CA PHE A 299 -2.39 -15.27 6.69
C PHE A 299 -1.50 -14.08 6.31
N ALA A 300 -1.35 -13.79 5.02
CA ALA A 300 -0.62 -12.62 4.55
C ALA A 300 -1.23 -11.31 5.08
N SER A 301 -2.57 -11.21 5.11
CA SER A 301 -3.25 -10.05 5.69
C SER A 301 -2.96 -9.90 7.19
N VAL A 302 -2.98 -10.98 7.97
CA VAL A 302 -2.63 -10.95 9.40
C VAL A 302 -1.15 -10.60 9.60
N GLU A 303 -0.26 -11.16 8.81
CA GLU A 303 1.19 -10.89 8.90
C GLU A 303 1.52 -9.44 8.57
N SER A 304 0.84 -8.85 7.58
CA SER A 304 0.99 -7.43 7.26
C SER A 304 0.59 -6.50 8.41
N VAL A 305 -0.40 -6.92 9.23
CA VAL A 305 -0.84 -6.18 10.42
C VAL A 305 0.14 -6.36 11.59
N LEU A 306 0.80 -7.51 11.70
CA LEU A 306 1.75 -7.78 12.79
C LEU A 306 3.14 -7.19 12.55
N LYS A 307 3.51 -6.95 11.29
CA LYS A 307 4.82 -6.40 10.90
C LYS A 307 4.84 -4.88 10.70
N GLY A 308 3.67 -4.26 10.55
CA GLY A 308 3.50 -2.80 10.65
C GLY A 308 3.43 -2.36 12.10
#